data_AF-A0A7T8KI05-F1
#
_entry.id   AF-A0A7T8KI05-F1
#
_cell.length_a   1.000
_cell.length_b   1.000
_cell.length_c   1.000
_cell.angle_alpha   90.00
_cell.angle_beta   90.00
_cell.angle_gamma   90.00
#
_symmetry.space_group_name_H-M   'P 1'
#
loop_
_entity.id
_entity.type
_entity.pdbx_description
1 polymer ?
#
loop_
_entity_poly.entity_id
_entity_poly.type
_entity_poly.pdbx_seq_one_letter_code
_entity_poly.pdbx_strand_id
1 'polypeptide(L)' 'MAPRKPEEEKEILEWIYSVLEEPVPSGEFEEILQNGVVLCRLMNKISPGAIGKFKEKGPAFLLMENINAFL' A
#
# COMPACT_ATOMS: atom_id res chain seq x y z
N MET A 1 -11.51 6.96 -16.70
CA MET A 1 -10.21 6.69 -16.06
C MET A 1 -9.34 7.92 -16.28
N ALA A 2 -8.92 8.59 -15.22
CA ALA A 2 -7.97 9.69 -15.33
C ALA A 2 -6.65 9.14 -15.92
N PRO A 3 -5.94 9.91 -16.77
CA PRO A 3 -4.63 9.48 -17.27
C PRO A 3 -3.68 9.30 -16.09
N ARG A 4 -2.95 8.17 -16.05
CA ARG A 4 -1.91 7.95 -15.05
C ARG A 4 -0.79 8.95 -15.28
N LYS A 5 -0.46 9.71 -14.24
CA LYS A 5 0.71 10.58 -14.25
C LYS A 5 1.81 9.94 -13.40
N PRO A 6 2.94 9.53 -14.00
CA PRO A 6 4.01 8.85 -13.28
C PRO A 6 4.64 9.72 -12.18
N GLU A 7 4.55 11.05 -12.34
CA GLU A 7 4.97 12.01 -11.31
C GLU A 7 4.09 11.96 -10.05
N GLU A 8 2.77 11.85 -10.21
CA GLU A 8 1.82 11.74 -9.08
C GLU A 8 1.97 10.40 -8.37
N GLU A 9 2.15 9.31 -9.13
CA GLU A 9 2.37 7.97 -8.56
C GLU A 9 3.62 7.92 -7.67
N LYS A 10 4.70 8.57 -8.12
CA LYS A 10 5.93 8.66 -7.35
C LYS A 10 5.74 9.50 -6.08
N GLU A 11 5.08 10.65 -6.18
CA GLU A 11 4.78 11.51 -5.03
C GLU A 11 3.93 10.77 -3.98
N ILE A 12 2.93 10.01 -4.44
CA ILE A 12 2.09 9.18 -3.57
C ILE A 12 2.93 8.12 -2.86
N LEU A 13 3.81 7.39 -3.56
CA LEU A 13 4.69 6.42 -2.91
C LEU A 13 5.59 7.10 -1.88
N GLU A 14 6.26 8.19 -2.25
CA GLU A 14 7.11 8.95 -1.34
C GLU A 14 6.35 9.38 -0.09
N TRP A 15 5.11 9.85 -0.24
CA TRP A 15 4.25 10.20 0.89
C TRP A 15 3.89 9.00 1.76
N ILE A 16 3.44 7.88 1.17
CA ILE A 16 3.08 6.65 1.90
C ILE A 16 4.27 6.16 2.73
N TYR A 17 5.44 6.06 2.11
CA TYR A 17 6.65 5.58 2.76
C TYR A 17 7.21 6.58 3.78
N SER A 18 7.01 7.89 3.55
CA SER A 18 7.30 8.92 4.56
C SER A 18 6.41 8.78 5.79
N VAL A 19 5.13 8.45 5.64
CA VAL A 19 4.22 8.20 6.77
C VAL A 19 4.59 6.90 7.50
N LEU A 20 4.98 5.87 6.76
CA LEU A 20 5.44 4.59 7.30
C LEU A 20 6.84 4.66 7.94
N GLU A 21 7.58 5.74 7.71
CA GLU A 21 8.98 5.91 8.12
C GLU A 21 9.90 4.82 7.53
N GLU A 22 9.62 4.41 6.29
CA GLU A 22 10.34 3.35 5.57
C GLU A 22 10.93 3.87 4.25
N PRO A 23 11.97 3.22 3.71
CA PRO A 23 12.48 3.58 2.39
C PRO A 23 11.50 3.18 1.29
N VAL A 24 11.32 4.06 0.30
CA VAL A 24 10.54 3.77 -0.91
C VAL A 24 11.22 2.60 -1.66
N PRO A 25 10.50 1.49 -1.94
CA PRO A 25 11.06 0.38 -2.67
C PRO A 25 11.25 0.73 -4.15
N SER A 26 12.22 0.07 -4.77
CA SER A 26 12.40 0.12 -6.22
C SER A 26 11.40 -0.83 -6.88
N GLY A 27 10.42 -0.27 -7.60
CA GLY A 27 9.42 -1.04 -8.35
C GLY A 27 8.35 -0.15 -8.96
N GLU A 28 7.49 -0.73 -9.79
CA GLU A 28 6.35 -0.01 -10.37
C GLU A 28 5.28 0.28 -9.31
N PHE A 29 4.57 1.40 -9.44
CA PHE A 29 3.51 1.81 -8.52
C PHE A 29 2.45 0.72 -8.29
N GLU A 30 2.00 0.10 -9.38
CA GLU A 30 1.06 -1.02 -9.32
C GLU A 30 1.66 -2.21 -8.57
N GLU A 31 2.93 -2.53 -8.78
CA GLU A 31 3.54 -3.70 -8.16
C GLU A 31 3.73 -3.55 -6.65
N ILE A 32 3.91 -2.31 -6.20
CA ILE A 32 4.08 -1.98 -4.79
C ILE A 32 2.75 -2.04 -4.05
N LEU A 33 1.66 -1.53 -4.67
CA LEU A 33 0.34 -1.44 -4.03
C LEU A 33 -0.60 -2.62 -4.33
N GLN A 34 -0.33 -3.45 -5.34
CA GLN A 34 -1.18 -4.60 -5.74
C GLN A 34 -1.43 -5.61 -4.61
N ASN A 35 -0.52 -5.70 -3.64
CA ASN A 35 -0.61 -6.68 -2.56
C ASN A 35 -1.43 -6.16 -1.36
N GLY A 36 -1.85 -4.88 -1.38
CA GLY A 36 -2.60 -4.22 -0.31
C GLY A 36 -1.88 -4.13 1.04
N VAL A 37 -0.67 -4.70 1.18
CA VAL A 37 0.07 -4.75 2.46
C VAL A 37 0.44 -3.35 2.89
N VAL A 38 1.00 -2.57 1.96
CA VAL A 38 1.43 -1.20 2.20
C VAL A 38 0.23 -0.32 2.59
N LEU A 39 -0.91 -0.49 1.92
CA LEU A 39 -2.15 0.23 2.25
C LEU A 39 -2.65 -0.13 3.65
N CYS A 40 -2.61 -1.42 4.02
CA CYS A 40 -3.00 -1.84 5.36
C CYS A 40 -2.10 -1.26 6.45
N ARG A 41 -0.79 -1.23 6.21
CA ARG A 41 0.20 -0.66 7.13
C ARG A 41 0.00 0.85 7.26
N LEU A 42 -0.23 1.54 6.15
CA LEU A 42 -0.49 2.98 6.12
C LEU A 42 -1.71 3.33 6.97
N MET A 43 -2.82 2.60 6.76
CA MET A 43 -4.05 2.84 7.51
C MET A 43 -3.85 2.60 9.01
N ASN A 44 -3.14 1.54 9.40
CA ASN A 44 -2.82 1.28 10.80
C ASN A 44 -1.87 2.33 11.41
N LYS A 45 -1.01 2.97 10.61
CA LYS A 45 -0.15 4.06 11.07
C LYS A 45 -0.94 5.34 11.32
N ILE A 46 -1.94 5.63 10.47
CA ILE A 46 -2.84 6.79 10.61
C ILE A 46 -3.85 6.57 11.75
N SER A 47 -4.47 5.38 11.78
CA SER A 47 -5.47 4.98 12.75
C SER A 47 -5.09 3.63 13.36
N PRO A 48 -4.39 3.63 14.51
CA PRO A 48 -3.93 2.39 15.14
C PRO A 48 -5.10 1.47 15.47
N GLY A 49 -5.09 0.27 14.88
CA GLY A 49 -6.14 -0.74 15.07
C GLY A 49 -7.26 -0.72 14.02
N ALA A 50 -7.17 0.13 12.98
CA ALA A 50 -8.14 0.14 11.89
C ALA A 50 -8.20 -1.20 11.14
N ILE A 51 -7.04 -1.81 10.88
CA ILE A 51 -6.95 -3.10 10.18
C ILE A 51 -6.33 -4.12 11.14
N GLY A 52 -7.18 -4.94 11.76
CA GLY A 52 -6.77 -5.89 12.78
C GLY A 52 -5.93 -7.06 12.27
N LYS A 53 -6.19 -7.56 11.06
CA LYS A 53 -5.43 -8.65 10.43
C LYS A 53 -5.26 -8.41 8.95
N PHE A 54 -4.02 -8.32 8.51
CA PHE A 54 -3.62 -8.34 7.10
C PHE A 54 -2.47 -9.33 6.92
N LYS A 55 -2.29 -9.85 5.71
CA LYS A 55 -1.22 -10.81 5.41
C LYS A 55 -0.07 -10.11 4.73
N GLU A 56 1.13 -10.19 5.31
CA GLU A 56 2.33 -9.58 4.72
C GLU A 56 3.02 -10.48 3.68
N LYS A 57 2.76 -11.79 3.72
CA LYS A 57 3.37 -12.79 2.83
C LYS A 57 2.34 -13.86 2.48
N GLY A 58 2.39 -14.34 1.23
CA GLY A 58 1.53 -15.41 0.75
C GLY A 58 1.30 -15.35 -0.77
N PRO A 59 0.53 -16.30 -1.33
CA PRO A 59 0.08 -16.23 -2.71
C PRO A 59 -0.74 -14.96 -2.98
N ALA A 60 -0.61 -14.40 -4.18
CA ALA A 60 -1.20 -13.12 -4.57
C ALA A 60 -2.71 -13.01 -4.26
N PHE A 61 -3.46 -14.09 -4.43
CA PHE A 61 -4.90 -14.14 -4.11
C PHE A 61 -5.21 -13.85 -2.64
N LEU A 62 -4.36 -14.30 -1.70
CA LEU A 62 -4.55 -14.00 -0.28
C LEU A 62 -4.14 -12.56 0.07
N LEU A 63 -3.22 -11.97 -0.69
CA LEU A 63 -2.80 -10.58 -0.51
C LEU A 63 -3.87 -9.62 -1.06
N MET A 64 -4.64 -10.02 -2.07
CA MET A 64 -5.78 -9.24 -2.55
C MET A 64 -6.84 -9.00 -1.45
N GLU A 65 -6.98 -9.90 -0.47
CA GLU A 65 -7.87 -9.68 0.68
C GLU A 65 -7.47 -8.45 1.52
N ASN A 66 -6.18 -8.06 1.50
CA ASN A 66 -5.71 -6.86 2.18
C ASN A 66 -6.32 -5.59 1.57
N ILE A 67 -6.49 -5.56 0.24
CA ILE A 67 -7.12 -4.41 -0.43
C ILE A 67 -8.57 -4.27 0.04
N ASN A 68 -9.30 -5.37 0.15
CA ASN A 68 -10.67 -5.36 0.68
C ASN A 68 -10.73 -4.97 2.16
N ALA A 69 -9.68 -5.23 2.93
CA ALA A 69 -9.61 -4.80 4.34
C ALA A 69 -9.31 -3.30 4.48
N PHE A 70 -8.73 -2.68 3.45
CA PHE A 70 -8.43 -1.25 3.41
C PHE A 70 -9.61 -0.41 2.90
N LEU A 71 -10.39 -0.93 1.94
CA LEU A 71 -11.60 -0.31 1.40
C LEU A 71 -12.76 -0.31 2.41
#